data_AF-A0A8S3RPN6-F1
#
_entry.id   AF-A0A8S3RPN6-F1
#
_cell.length_a   1.000
_cell.length_b   1.000
_cell.length_c   1.000
_cell.angle_alpha   90.00
_cell.angle_beta   90.00
_cell.angle_gamma   90.00
#
_symmetry.space_group_name_H-M   'P 1'
#
loop_
_entity.id
_entity.type
_entity.pdbx_description
1 polymer ?
#
loop_
_entity_poly.entity_id
_entity_poly.type
_entity_poly.pdbx_seq_one_letter_code
_entity_poly.pdbx_strand_id
1 'polypeptide(L)'
;MLYKTAFPISLLQYLFYTSEVALYPVVWTVNQLTSPFLISTKEDHWDLEIIIKKIVYPPLIILFLSVFGIPAIFGVILRCLLHLFRRPYVLSVEKSFHPPSINERRASISVGRLHPDGRRNSLLSKGLSKTFTVSSANLCLLPELLSRINNLPNTDHRSWKIGERIVIDQFFFQNSMNSIQSFSPVSRKNAGTSQSERTVVEPGHNILTHFPKLDFLCLQETWDRDYSHKLMSELHKVFPWIMYDVGKTNLLTNRFMLNSGLMLASKYEILDADFHPYTDSFSQCLYSSKGLLMTKVLLSSTEHHDEVGYIFTTHMQAYQGIFVDAK
;
A
#
# COMPACT_ATOMS: atom_id res chain seq x y z
N MET A 1 14.22 -14.18 -7.33
CA MET A 1 13.45 -15.23 -6.60
C MET A 1 12.65 -14.54 -5.51
N LEU A 2 11.32 -14.62 -5.58
CA LEU A 2 10.45 -13.87 -4.67
C LEU A 2 10.37 -14.49 -3.28
N TYR A 3 10.36 -13.64 -2.26
CA TYR A 3 10.33 -14.05 -0.86
C TYR A 3 8.91 -14.15 -0.33
N LYS A 4 8.42 -15.35 -0.01
CA LYS A 4 7.09 -15.55 0.62
C LYS A 4 7.10 -15.50 2.16
N THR A 5 8.29 -15.54 2.73
CA THR A 5 8.54 -15.50 4.18
C THR A 5 9.59 -14.45 4.46
N ALA A 6 9.52 -13.81 5.64
CA ALA A 6 10.45 -12.78 6.06
C ALA A 6 11.86 -13.33 6.34
N PHE A 7 11.97 -14.62 6.65
CA PHE A 7 13.23 -15.31 6.95
C PHE A 7 13.46 -16.52 6.03
N PRO A 8 14.73 -16.88 5.77
CA PRO A 8 15.06 -18.05 4.96
C PRO A 8 14.81 -19.38 5.67
N ILE A 9 14.80 -19.40 7.02
CA ILE A 9 14.66 -20.62 7.83
C ILE A 9 13.59 -20.38 8.89
N SER A 10 12.74 -21.39 9.14
CA SER A 10 11.63 -21.32 10.09
C SER A 10 12.06 -21.04 11.54
N LEU A 11 13.26 -21.48 11.95
CA LEU A 11 13.80 -21.20 13.28
C LEU A 11 13.97 -19.69 13.51
N LEU A 12 14.51 -18.96 12.53
CA LEU A 12 14.67 -17.49 12.62
C LEU A 12 13.31 -16.79 12.69
N GLN A 13 12.34 -17.29 11.94
CA GLN A 13 10.96 -16.81 11.99
C GLN A 13 10.34 -17.00 13.39
N TYR A 14 10.52 -18.19 13.99
CA TYR A 14 10.06 -18.47 15.35
C TYR A 14 10.73 -17.57 16.38
N LEU A 15 12.06 -17.46 16.35
CA LEU A 15 12.82 -16.56 17.24
C LEU A 15 12.38 -15.10 17.09
N PHE A 16 12.04 -14.67 15.87
CA PHE A 16 11.53 -13.33 15.63
C PHE A 16 10.18 -13.11 16.32
N TYR A 17 9.26 -14.07 16.20
CA TYR A 17 7.99 -14.04 16.94
C TYR A 17 8.21 -14.08 18.46
N THR A 18 9.15 -14.88 18.97
CA THR A 18 9.49 -14.88 20.41
C THR A 18 9.99 -13.52 20.86
N SER A 19 10.89 -12.88 20.09
CA SER A 19 11.40 -11.54 20.39
C SER A 19 10.27 -10.50 20.44
N GLU A 20 9.29 -10.66 19.55
CA GLU A 20 8.14 -9.80 19.46
C GLU A 20 7.19 -9.98 20.64
N VAL A 21 6.91 -11.21 21.07
CA VAL A 21 6.08 -11.48 22.25
C VAL A 21 6.70 -10.82 23.50
N ALA A 22 8.03 -10.84 23.62
CA ALA A 22 8.73 -10.16 24.72
C ALA A 22 8.63 -8.63 24.64
N LEU A 23 8.62 -8.06 23.42
CA LEU A 23 8.55 -6.62 23.17
C LEU A 23 7.14 -6.05 23.24
N TYR A 24 6.16 -6.84 22.82
CA TYR A 24 4.80 -6.39 22.55
C TYR A 24 4.17 -5.65 23.73
N PRO A 25 4.26 -6.11 25.00
CA PRO A 25 3.68 -5.37 26.13
C PRO A 25 4.22 -3.95 26.24
N VAL A 26 5.53 -3.75 26.12
CA VAL A 26 6.16 -2.43 26.22
C VAL A 26 5.81 -1.55 25.03
N VAL A 27 5.92 -2.08 23.81
CA VAL A 27 5.58 -1.35 22.58
C VAL A 27 4.10 -0.96 22.58
N TRP A 28 3.21 -1.87 22.98
CA TRP A 28 1.78 -1.61 23.10
C TRP A 28 1.49 -0.58 24.19
N THR A 29 2.12 -0.67 25.37
CA THR A 29 1.97 0.32 26.44
C THR A 29 2.37 1.72 25.97
N VAL A 30 3.54 1.85 25.33
CA VAL A 30 3.98 3.12 24.75
C VAL A 30 2.98 3.58 23.70
N ASN A 31 2.60 2.73 22.75
CA ASN A 31 1.73 3.13 21.65
C ASN A 31 0.32 3.51 22.12
N GLN A 32 -0.33 2.71 22.97
CA GLN A 32 -1.75 2.88 23.30
C GLN A 32 -1.99 3.69 24.56
N LEU A 33 -1.22 3.47 25.63
CA LEU A 33 -1.46 4.16 26.90
C LEU A 33 -0.87 5.57 26.89
N THR A 34 0.14 5.86 26.06
CA THR A 34 0.65 7.25 25.95
C THR A 34 -0.05 8.07 24.86
N SER A 35 -0.80 7.44 23.96
CA SER A 35 -1.53 8.12 22.88
C SER A 35 -2.51 9.21 23.36
N PRO A 36 -3.32 9.03 24.42
CA PRO A 36 -4.25 10.05 24.87
C PRO A 36 -3.61 11.33 25.42
N PHE A 37 -2.29 11.33 25.66
CA PHE A 37 -1.55 12.54 26.02
C PHE A 37 -1.29 13.44 24.81
N LEU A 38 -1.39 12.89 23.59
CA LEU A 38 -1.38 13.63 22.33
C LEU A 38 -2.81 13.72 21.79
N ILE A 39 -3.50 14.79 22.19
CA ILE A 39 -4.86 15.08 21.75
C ILE A 39 -4.81 15.62 20.31
N SER A 40 -5.60 15.02 19.43
CA SER A 40 -5.79 15.53 18.06
C SER A 40 -6.78 16.71 18.09
N THR A 41 -6.71 17.62 17.12
CA THR A 41 -7.63 18.78 17.01
C THR A 41 -9.10 18.36 16.97
N LYS A 42 -9.41 17.16 16.47
CA LYS A 42 -10.78 16.61 16.46
C LYS A 42 -11.28 16.19 17.83
N GLU A 43 -10.36 15.96 18.76
CA GLU A 43 -10.60 15.51 20.13
C GLU A 43 -10.40 16.67 21.14
N ASP A 44 -10.27 17.92 20.66
CA ASP A 44 -10.04 19.12 21.49
C ASP A 44 -11.32 19.59 22.20
N HIS A 45 -11.91 18.66 22.95
CA HIS A 45 -13.03 18.88 23.84
C HIS A 45 -12.63 18.39 25.23
N TRP A 46 -13.11 19.06 26.28
CA TRP A 46 -12.86 18.69 27.68
C TRP A 46 -13.68 17.46 28.07
N ASP A 47 -13.43 16.36 27.38
CA ASP A 47 -14.12 15.10 27.59
C ASP A 47 -13.62 14.46 28.88
N LEU A 48 -14.54 14.19 29.80
CA LEU A 48 -14.27 13.51 31.08
C LEU A 48 -13.48 12.22 30.88
N GLU A 49 -13.72 11.51 29.78
CA GLU A 49 -12.98 10.30 29.42
C GLU A 49 -11.47 10.56 29.25
N ILE A 50 -11.08 11.64 28.57
CA ILE A 50 -9.68 12.01 28.35
C ILE A 50 -9.02 12.36 29.69
N ILE A 51 -9.72 13.11 30.54
CA ILE A 51 -9.23 13.49 31.87
C ILE A 51 -9.00 12.24 32.72
N ILE A 52 -9.96 11.32 32.75
CA ILE A 52 -9.87 10.05 33.49
C ILE A 52 -8.66 9.24 32.97
N LYS A 53 -8.49 9.11 31.65
CA LYS A 53 -7.35 8.41 31.05
C LYS A 53 -6.02 9.01 31.49
N LYS A 54 -5.89 10.35 31.51
CA LYS A 54 -4.66 11.04 31.94
C LYS A 54 -4.32 10.82 33.42
N ILE A 55 -5.29 10.51 34.27
CA ILE A 55 -5.08 10.19 35.69
C ILE A 55 -4.76 8.70 35.89
N VAL A 56 -5.48 7.81 35.20
CA VAL A 56 -5.39 6.36 35.38
C VAL A 56 -4.21 5.74 34.62
N TYR A 57 -3.87 6.25 33.44
CA TYR A 57 -2.85 5.63 32.59
C TYR A 57 -1.41 5.78 33.09
N PRO A 58 -0.96 6.92 33.70
CA PRO A 58 0.41 7.05 34.19
C PRO A 58 0.85 5.94 35.16
N PRO A 59 0.09 5.59 36.24
CA PRO A 59 0.50 4.50 37.12
C PRO A 59 0.50 3.14 36.39
N LEU A 60 -0.41 2.91 35.44
CA LEU A 60 -0.40 1.70 34.62
C LEU A 60 0.84 1.65 33.70
N ILE A 61 1.22 2.75 33.08
CA ILE A 61 2.43 2.83 32.25
C ILE A 61 3.66 2.45 33.09
N ILE A 62 3.81 3.04 34.28
CA ILE A 62 4.93 2.73 35.18
C ILE A 62 4.93 1.25 35.59
N LEU A 63 3.75 0.70 35.91
CA LEU A 63 3.61 -0.71 36.27
C LEU A 63 4.00 -1.63 35.10
N PHE A 64 3.47 -1.41 33.90
CA PHE A 64 3.78 -2.23 32.73
C PHE A 64 5.24 -2.13 32.33
N LEU A 65 5.83 -0.92 32.34
CA LEU A 65 7.24 -0.74 32.02
C LEU A 65 8.16 -1.38 33.06
N SER A 66 7.80 -1.37 34.35
CA SER A 66 8.61 -2.02 35.38
C SER A 66 8.56 -3.55 35.30
N VAL A 67 7.40 -4.12 34.98
CA VAL A 67 7.22 -5.58 34.85
C VAL A 67 7.82 -6.12 33.55
N PHE A 68 7.58 -5.45 32.42
CA PHE A 68 7.94 -5.96 31.09
C PHE A 68 9.21 -5.32 30.50
N GLY A 69 9.79 -4.31 31.15
CA GLY A 69 10.96 -3.59 30.66
C GLY A 69 12.18 -4.48 30.45
N ILE A 70 12.54 -5.31 31.44
CA ILE A 70 13.70 -6.23 31.34
C ILE A 70 13.48 -7.27 30.22
N PRO A 71 12.35 -8.01 30.15
CA PRO A 71 12.06 -8.88 29.02
C PRO A 71 12.12 -8.17 27.66
N ALA A 72 11.61 -6.94 27.58
CA ALA A 72 11.62 -6.15 26.36
C ALA A 72 13.05 -5.80 25.93
N ILE A 73 13.97 -5.47 26.85
CA ILE A 73 15.38 -5.21 26.52
C ILE A 73 16.02 -6.44 25.84
N PHE A 74 15.83 -7.64 26.41
CA PHE A 74 16.29 -8.88 25.77
C PHE A 74 15.63 -9.10 24.41
N GLY A 75 14.34 -8.81 24.31
CA GLY A 75 13.58 -8.81 23.06
C GLY A 75 14.17 -7.88 22.00
N VAL A 76 14.57 -6.64 22.36
CA VAL A 76 15.19 -5.67 21.44
C VAL A 76 16.51 -6.22 20.93
N ILE A 77 17.38 -6.71 21.83
CA ILE A 77 18.70 -7.23 21.46
C ILE A 77 18.55 -8.40 20.47
N LEU A 78 17.69 -9.37 20.80
CA LEU A 78 17.41 -10.51 19.92
C LEU A 78 16.83 -10.04 18.57
N ARG A 79 15.89 -9.10 18.59
CA ARG A 79 15.26 -8.57 17.38
C ARG A 79 16.26 -7.85 16.47
N CYS A 80 17.17 -7.06 17.04
CA CYS A 80 18.25 -6.41 16.28
C CYS A 80 19.15 -7.44 15.58
N LEU A 81 19.54 -8.51 16.28
CA LEU A 81 20.34 -9.59 15.68
C LEU A 81 19.58 -10.30 14.55
N LEU A 82 18.30 -10.61 14.78
CA LEU A 82 17.46 -11.29 13.78
C LEU A 82 17.22 -10.41 12.54
N HIS A 83 17.09 -9.10 12.70
CA HIS A 83 16.89 -8.18 11.57
C HIS A 83 18.02 -8.23 10.54
N LEU A 84 19.24 -8.62 10.93
CA LEU A 84 20.37 -8.81 10.01
C LEU A 84 20.13 -9.94 8.98
N PHE A 85 19.25 -10.90 9.30
CA PHE A 85 18.91 -12.03 8.44
C PHE A 85 17.53 -11.88 7.78
N ARG A 86 16.82 -10.78 8.05
CA ARG A 86 15.49 -10.53 7.48
C ARG A 86 15.62 -10.18 6.01
N ARG A 87 14.74 -10.75 5.20
CA ARG A 87 14.62 -10.43 3.77
C ARG A 87 14.06 -9.01 3.59
N PRO A 88 14.40 -8.34 2.49
CA PRO A 88 14.07 -6.93 2.29
C PRO A 88 12.61 -6.64 1.95
N TYR A 89 11.80 -7.68 1.70
CA TYR A 89 10.36 -7.61 1.45
C TYR A 89 9.72 -8.98 1.63
N VAL A 90 8.39 -9.01 1.69
CA VAL A 90 7.58 -10.24 1.66
C VAL A 90 6.48 -10.13 0.62
N LEU A 91 6.31 -11.18 -0.19
CA LEU A 91 5.21 -11.36 -1.13
C LEU A 91 4.10 -12.19 -0.47
N SER A 92 2.92 -11.59 -0.37
CA SER A 92 1.67 -12.26 -0.04
C SER A 92 0.87 -12.55 -1.32
N VAL A 93 0.35 -13.77 -1.44
CA VAL A 93 -0.44 -14.22 -2.58
C VAL A 93 -1.75 -14.82 -2.10
N GLU A 94 -2.86 -14.24 -2.52
CA GLU A 94 -4.19 -14.77 -2.23
C GLU A 94 -4.72 -15.55 -3.44
N LYS A 95 -4.87 -16.86 -3.28
CA LYS A 95 -5.26 -17.78 -4.37
C LYS A 95 -6.77 -17.81 -4.62
N SER A 96 -7.56 -17.32 -3.66
CA SER A 96 -9.02 -17.31 -3.73
C SER A 96 -9.56 -16.27 -4.72
N PHE A 97 -8.70 -15.38 -5.21
CA PHE A 97 -9.04 -14.44 -6.26
C PHE A 97 -9.09 -15.16 -7.61
N HIS A 98 -10.29 -15.34 -8.16
CA HIS A 98 -10.46 -15.66 -9.57
C HIS A 98 -10.17 -14.39 -10.36
N PRO A 99 -9.02 -14.26 -11.04
CA PRO A 99 -8.88 -13.18 -12.00
C PRO A 99 -10.03 -13.33 -13.00
N PRO A 100 -10.61 -12.22 -13.51
CA PRO A 100 -11.59 -12.33 -14.58
C PRO A 100 -11.01 -13.22 -15.65
N SER A 101 -11.77 -14.23 -16.08
CA SER A 101 -11.28 -15.29 -16.96
C SER A 101 -10.59 -14.66 -18.19
N ILE A 102 -9.64 -15.36 -18.83
CA ILE A 102 -9.07 -14.88 -20.10
C ILE A 102 -10.18 -14.53 -21.10
N ASN A 103 -11.33 -15.22 -20.99
CA ASN A 103 -12.54 -14.94 -21.77
C ASN A 103 -13.27 -13.66 -21.34
N GLU A 104 -13.32 -13.28 -20.05
CA GLU A 104 -13.84 -11.98 -19.60
C GLU A 104 -12.88 -10.81 -19.91
N ARG A 105 -11.56 -11.08 -19.89
CA ARG A 105 -10.54 -10.18 -20.41
C ARG A 105 -10.66 -9.99 -21.93
N ARG A 106 -11.07 -11.02 -22.67
CA ARG A 106 -11.49 -10.90 -24.08
C ARG A 106 -12.88 -10.28 -24.25
N ALA A 107 -13.81 -10.47 -23.32
CA ALA A 107 -15.18 -9.93 -23.38
C ALA A 107 -15.18 -8.40 -23.22
N SER A 108 -14.36 -7.88 -22.30
CA SER A 108 -14.13 -6.43 -22.18
C SER A 108 -13.43 -5.81 -23.41
N ILE A 109 -12.71 -6.63 -24.19
CA ILE A 109 -12.14 -6.28 -25.51
C ILE A 109 -13.20 -6.37 -26.63
N SER A 110 -14.28 -7.13 -26.45
CA SER A 110 -15.28 -7.44 -27.48
C SER A 110 -16.65 -6.78 -27.29
N VAL A 111 -16.79 -5.80 -26.38
CA VAL A 111 -17.92 -4.85 -26.41
C VAL A 111 -17.71 -3.81 -27.53
N GLY A 112 -17.50 -4.31 -28.75
CA GLY A 112 -17.66 -3.58 -30.00
C GLY A 112 -18.79 -4.25 -30.75
N ARG A 113 -19.91 -3.52 -30.90
CA ARG A 113 -21.18 -3.88 -31.58
C ARG A 113 -21.13 -5.15 -32.45
N LEU A 114 -21.99 -6.11 -32.13
CA LEU A 114 -22.52 -7.05 -33.11
C LEU A 114 -23.29 -6.26 -34.18
N HIS A 115 -22.74 -6.19 -35.40
CA HIS A 115 -23.49 -5.78 -36.59
C HIS A 115 -24.31 -7.00 -37.07
N PRO A 116 -25.55 -6.83 -37.59
CA PRO A 116 -26.45 -7.96 -37.86
C PRO A 116 -26.04 -8.88 -39.02
N ASP A 117 -25.03 -8.51 -39.79
CA ASP A 117 -24.56 -9.29 -40.94
C ASP A 117 -23.43 -10.22 -40.53
N GLY A 118 -23.71 -11.51 -40.48
CA GLY A 118 -22.84 -12.62 -40.03
C GLY A 118 -21.54 -12.85 -40.81
N ARG A 119 -20.74 -11.81 -41.07
CA ARG A 119 -19.36 -11.92 -41.56
C ARG A 119 -18.37 -11.89 -40.41
N ARG A 120 -17.69 -13.02 -40.20
CA ARG A 120 -16.54 -13.13 -39.28
C ARG A 120 -15.42 -12.20 -39.77
N ASN A 121 -15.16 -11.12 -39.04
CA ASN A 121 -14.00 -10.28 -39.28
C ASN A 121 -12.73 -10.99 -38.78
N SER A 122 -11.86 -11.39 -39.71
CA SER A 122 -10.46 -11.77 -39.46
C SER A 122 -9.55 -10.58 -39.08
N LEU A 123 -10.14 -9.48 -38.58
CA LEU A 123 -9.47 -8.21 -38.24
C LEU A 123 -9.26 -8.01 -36.73
N LEU A 124 -9.48 -9.03 -35.90
CA LEU A 124 -9.46 -8.94 -34.44
C LEU A 124 -8.07 -9.05 -33.77
N SER A 125 -6.97 -9.06 -34.52
CA SER A 125 -5.60 -9.17 -33.95
C SER A 125 -4.70 -7.95 -34.14
N LYS A 126 -5.17 -6.86 -34.75
CA LYS A 126 -4.38 -5.62 -34.88
C LYS A 126 -4.86 -4.54 -33.91
N GLY A 127 -4.25 -4.54 -32.71
CA GLY A 127 -3.94 -3.32 -31.99
C GLY A 127 -5.06 -2.65 -31.18
N LEU A 128 -5.79 -3.39 -30.33
CA LEU A 128 -6.40 -2.73 -29.17
C LEU A 128 -5.27 -2.41 -28.18
N SER A 129 -4.96 -1.13 -28.00
CA SER A 129 -4.01 -0.68 -26.96
C SER A 129 -4.51 -1.17 -25.60
N LYS A 130 -3.72 -2.01 -24.92
CA LYS A 130 -4.00 -2.37 -23.52
C LYS A 130 -3.69 -1.15 -22.66
N THR A 131 -4.68 -0.67 -21.93
CA THR A 131 -4.50 0.41 -20.95
C THR A 131 -4.30 -0.20 -19.58
N PHE A 132 -3.31 0.29 -18.85
CA PHE A 132 -3.04 -0.09 -17.47
C PHE A 132 -3.20 1.13 -16.57
N THR A 133 -3.83 0.96 -15.42
CA THR A 133 -4.02 2.03 -14.44
C THR A 133 -3.13 1.82 -13.23
N VAL A 134 -2.32 2.83 -12.91
CA VAL A 134 -1.47 2.86 -11.72
C VAL A 134 -1.94 4.00 -10.81
N SER A 135 -2.02 3.74 -9.51
CA SER A 135 -2.22 4.77 -8.50
C SER A 135 -1.12 4.73 -7.45
N SER A 136 -0.79 5.89 -6.88
CA SER A 136 0.12 6.01 -5.75
C SER A 136 -0.54 6.81 -4.63
N ALA A 137 -0.39 6.38 -3.38
CA ALA A 137 -0.93 7.09 -2.22
C ALA A 137 -0.05 6.93 -0.98
N ASN A 138 0.20 8.05 -0.29
CA ASN A 138 0.80 8.07 1.03
C ASN A 138 -0.32 8.04 2.08
N LEU A 139 -0.34 7.01 2.94
CA LEU A 139 -1.48 6.72 3.83
C LEU A 139 -1.28 7.17 5.28
N CYS A 140 -0.06 7.50 5.69
CA CYS A 140 0.27 7.90 7.06
C CYS A 140 -0.27 6.89 8.12
N LEU A 141 -0.01 5.60 7.91
CA LEU A 141 -0.32 4.50 8.84
C LEU A 141 0.88 4.21 9.75
N LEU A 142 1.14 5.18 10.63
CA LEU A 142 2.12 5.07 11.73
C LEU A 142 1.50 4.37 12.95
N PRO A 143 2.31 3.90 13.92
CA PRO A 143 1.82 3.62 15.26
C PRO A 143 0.96 4.78 15.79
N GLU A 144 -0.14 4.48 16.49
CA GLU A 144 -1.13 5.43 16.99
C GLU A 144 -0.52 6.65 17.69
N LEU A 145 0.52 6.47 18.50
CA LEU A 145 1.20 7.57 19.17
C LEU A 145 1.81 8.56 18.16
N LEU A 146 2.50 8.03 17.15
CA LEU A 146 3.15 8.85 16.12
C LEU A 146 2.14 9.44 15.14
N SER A 147 1.04 8.75 14.86
CA SER A 147 -0.01 9.26 13.98
C SER A 147 -0.71 10.47 14.60
N ARG A 148 -0.85 10.52 15.92
CA ARG A 148 -1.42 11.65 16.66
C ARG A 148 -0.58 12.92 16.59
N ILE A 149 0.75 12.80 16.45
CA ILE A 149 1.64 13.95 16.17
C ILE A 149 1.21 14.64 14.85
N ASN A 150 0.77 13.85 13.88
CA ASN A 150 0.25 14.33 12.59
C ASN A 150 -1.27 14.60 12.61
N ASN A 151 -1.90 14.69 13.79
CA ASN A 151 -3.34 14.91 13.93
C ASN A 151 -4.21 13.80 13.30
N LEU A 152 -3.72 12.56 13.26
CA LEU A 152 -4.36 11.41 12.62
C LEU A 152 -4.63 10.28 13.63
N PRO A 153 -5.65 10.41 14.51
CA PRO A 153 -6.00 9.37 15.46
C PRO A 153 -6.64 8.15 14.78
N ASN A 154 -6.85 7.09 15.56
CA ASN A 154 -7.60 5.89 15.19
C ASN A 154 -7.03 5.15 13.98
N THR A 155 -5.72 4.94 13.97
CA THR A 155 -5.02 4.30 12.85
C THR A 155 -5.55 2.91 12.53
N ASP A 156 -6.01 2.18 13.55
CA ASP A 156 -6.70 0.90 13.36
C ASP A 156 -7.92 1.03 12.43
N HIS A 157 -8.85 1.94 12.77
CA HIS A 157 -10.04 2.21 11.96
C HIS A 157 -9.69 2.77 10.59
N ARG A 158 -8.71 3.70 10.51
CA ARG A 158 -8.25 4.28 9.25
C ARG A 158 -7.70 3.21 8.31
N SER A 159 -6.87 2.29 8.81
CA SER A 159 -6.27 1.23 7.98
C SER A 159 -7.33 0.34 7.33
N TRP A 160 -8.37 -0.03 8.08
CA TRP A 160 -9.51 -0.78 7.55
C TRP A 160 -10.35 0.06 6.59
N LYS A 161 -10.75 1.28 6.97
CA LYS A 161 -11.59 2.14 6.12
C LYS A 161 -10.95 2.53 4.80
N ILE A 162 -9.64 2.76 4.78
CA ILE A 162 -8.90 3.03 3.55
C ILE A 162 -8.97 1.81 2.62
N GLY A 163 -8.69 0.61 3.14
CA GLY A 163 -8.78 -0.63 2.38
C GLY A 163 -10.19 -0.89 1.85
N GLU A 164 -11.20 -0.79 2.73
CA GLU A 164 -12.61 -0.94 2.39
C GLU A 164 -13.02 0.02 1.26
N ARG A 165 -12.65 1.30 1.36
CA ARG A 165 -13.00 2.29 0.34
C ARG A 165 -12.38 1.97 -1.02
N ILE A 166 -11.09 1.60 -1.04
CA ILE A 166 -10.41 1.21 -2.28
C ILE A 166 -11.15 0.03 -2.91
N VAL A 167 -11.45 -1.01 -2.13
CA VAL A 167 -12.12 -2.23 -2.58
C VAL A 167 -13.52 -1.95 -3.12
N ILE A 168 -14.33 -1.17 -2.39
CA ILE A 168 -15.68 -0.76 -2.82
C ILE A 168 -15.59 -0.06 -4.19
N ASP A 169 -14.69 0.92 -4.33
CA ASP A 169 -14.53 1.65 -5.57
C ASP A 169 -14.09 0.71 -6.72
N GLN A 170 -13.24 -0.30 -6.45
CA GLN A 170 -12.87 -1.31 -7.45
C GLN A 170 -14.06 -2.16 -7.94
N PHE A 171 -15.01 -2.50 -7.07
CA PHE A 171 -16.20 -3.27 -7.44
C PHE A 171 -17.24 -2.41 -8.19
N PHE A 172 -17.47 -1.17 -7.76
CA PHE A 172 -18.52 -0.31 -8.30
C PHE A 172 -18.09 0.57 -9.49
N PHE A 173 -16.79 0.67 -9.80
CA PHE A 173 -16.29 1.49 -10.92
C PHE A 173 -17.01 1.21 -12.25
N GLN A 174 -17.31 -0.06 -12.54
CA GLN A 174 -17.93 -0.46 -13.81
C GLN A 174 -19.37 0.04 -13.95
N ASN A 175 -20.09 0.24 -12.84
CA ASN A 175 -21.45 0.79 -12.84
C ASN A 175 -21.46 2.31 -13.03
N SER A 176 -20.44 3.02 -12.54
CA SER A 176 -20.32 4.47 -12.64
C SER A 176 -19.91 4.94 -14.05
N MET A 177 -19.06 4.19 -14.76
CA MET A 177 -18.71 4.52 -16.15
C MET A 177 -19.90 4.40 -17.12
N ASN A 178 -20.79 3.43 -16.90
CA ASN A 178 -22.00 3.23 -17.71
C ASN A 178 -23.00 4.38 -17.54
N SER A 179 -23.05 5.03 -16.37
CA SER A 179 -23.91 6.21 -16.17
C SER A 179 -23.27 7.49 -16.71
N ILE A 180 -21.95 7.67 -16.64
CA ILE A 180 -21.30 8.86 -17.19
C ILE A 180 -21.40 8.91 -18.73
N GLN A 181 -21.35 7.76 -19.41
CA GLN A 181 -21.59 7.70 -20.86
C GLN A 181 -23.04 8.02 -21.26
N SER A 182 -24.03 7.79 -20.40
CA SER A 182 -25.44 8.12 -20.69
C SER A 182 -25.80 9.59 -20.43
N PHE A 183 -24.90 10.36 -19.80
CA PHE A 183 -25.11 11.78 -19.48
C PHE A 183 -24.33 12.77 -20.36
N SER A 184 -23.62 12.34 -21.41
CA SER A 184 -23.14 13.29 -22.43
C SER A 184 -24.30 13.75 -23.33
N PRO A 185 -24.77 15.01 -23.24
CA PRO A 185 -25.73 15.52 -24.19
C PRO A 185 -24.93 15.94 -25.43
N VAL A 186 -24.83 15.03 -26.41
CA VAL A 186 -24.43 15.44 -27.76
C VAL A 186 -25.56 16.30 -28.31
N SER A 187 -25.37 17.62 -28.24
CA SER A 187 -26.00 18.57 -29.14
C SER A 187 -25.76 18.10 -30.58
N ARG A 188 -26.77 17.43 -31.14
CA ARG A 188 -26.86 17.24 -32.58
C ARG A 188 -27.05 18.60 -33.23
N LYS A 189 -26.06 19.05 -34.01
CA LYS A 189 -26.32 19.75 -35.27
C LYS A 189 -25.14 19.59 -36.24
N ASN A 190 -25.51 19.01 -37.38
CA ASN A 190 -24.99 19.19 -38.73
C ASN A 190 -23.71 18.48 -39.18
N ALA A 191 -23.94 17.35 -39.87
CA ALA A 191 -23.55 17.04 -41.25
C ALA A 191 -22.22 17.60 -41.80
N GLY A 192 -21.37 16.66 -42.24
CA GLY A 192 -20.49 16.87 -43.39
C GLY A 192 -19.01 16.59 -43.12
N THR A 193 -18.49 15.60 -43.84
CA THR A 193 -17.06 15.34 -44.13
C THR A 193 -16.33 14.40 -43.18
N SER A 194 -16.04 13.23 -43.74
CA SER A 194 -15.20 12.15 -43.26
C SER A 194 -13.75 12.60 -43.10
N GLN A 195 -13.30 12.75 -41.86
CA GLN A 195 -11.92 12.48 -41.47
C GLN A 195 -11.91 11.61 -40.22
N SER A 196 -11.26 10.45 -40.34
CA SER A 196 -10.97 9.52 -39.27
C SER A 196 -9.92 10.14 -38.35
N GLU A 197 -10.32 11.08 -37.50
CA GLU A 197 -9.50 11.53 -36.39
C GLU A 197 -9.38 10.37 -35.39
N ARG A 198 -8.16 9.83 -35.26
CA ARG A 198 -7.77 9.08 -34.07
C ARG A 198 -8.02 10.02 -32.90
N THR A 199 -9.12 9.82 -32.18
CA THR A 199 -9.29 10.37 -30.84
C THR A 199 -8.23 9.74 -29.97
N VAL A 200 -7.06 10.38 -29.94
CA VAL A 200 -6.17 10.31 -28.79
C VAL A 200 -7.07 10.65 -27.62
N VAL A 201 -7.34 9.67 -26.76
CA VAL A 201 -8.02 9.92 -25.49
C VAL A 201 -7.05 10.78 -24.72
N GLU A 202 -7.20 12.10 -24.85
CA GLU A 202 -6.55 13.08 -24.01
C GLU A 202 -6.71 12.60 -22.56
N PRO A 203 -5.62 12.43 -21.79
CA PRO A 203 -5.73 11.99 -20.42
C PRO A 203 -6.64 12.96 -19.69
N GLY A 204 -7.79 12.47 -19.22
CA GLY A 204 -8.74 13.28 -18.48
C GLY A 204 -8.11 13.71 -17.16
N HIS A 205 -7.71 14.97 -17.06
CA HIS A 205 -7.18 15.56 -15.83
C HIS A 205 -8.34 15.89 -14.89
N ASN A 206 -8.95 14.86 -14.31
CA ASN A 206 -10.15 14.99 -13.49
C ASN A 206 -9.84 14.77 -12.01
N ILE A 207 -10.46 15.59 -11.16
CA ILE A 207 -10.52 15.32 -9.73
C ILE A 207 -11.64 14.29 -9.52
N LEU A 208 -11.27 13.08 -9.11
CA LEU A 208 -12.21 11.98 -8.85
C LEU A 208 -12.47 11.85 -7.34
N THR A 209 -13.71 11.57 -6.98
CA THR A 209 -14.14 11.27 -5.60
C THR A 209 -14.07 9.78 -5.24
N HIS A 210 -13.65 8.96 -6.20
CA HIS A 210 -13.53 7.52 -6.11
C HIS A 210 -12.24 7.05 -6.80
N PHE A 211 -11.70 5.93 -6.36
CA PHE A 211 -10.56 5.32 -7.05
C PHE A 211 -10.99 4.82 -8.44
N PRO A 212 -10.19 5.09 -9.50
CA PRO A 212 -10.45 4.47 -10.79
C PRO A 212 -10.25 2.95 -10.71
N LYS A 213 -10.64 2.21 -11.74
CA LYS A 213 -10.25 0.79 -11.83
C LYS A 213 -8.73 0.69 -11.93
N LEU A 214 -8.12 0.20 -10.85
CA LEU A 214 -6.67 0.09 -10.69
C LEU A 214 -6.17 -1.29 -11.13
N ASP A 215 -5.04 -1.32 -11.81
CA ASP A 215 -4.27 -2.55 -12.05
C ASP A 215 -3.15 -2.69 -11.01
N PHE A 216 -2.59 -1.55 -10.61
CA PHE A 216 -1.49 -1.46 -9.67
C PHE A 216 -1.72 -0.32 -8.66
N LEU A 217 -1.40 -0.58 -7.40
CA LEU A 217 -1.52 0.39 -6.31
C LEU A 217 -0.22 0.43 -5.50
N CYS A 218 0.44 1.58 -5.54
CA CYS A 218 1.70 1.86 -4.86
C CYS A 218 1.41 2.66 -3.58
N LEU A 219 1.80 2.15 -2.42
CA LEU A 219 1.50 2.79 -1.14
C LEU A 219 2.77 3.20 -0.40
N GLN A 220 2.71 4.34 0.27
CA GLN A 220 3.74 4.84 1.18
C GLN A 220 3.18 5.01 2.60
N GLU A 221 4.09 5.01 3.58
CA GLU A 221 3.81 5.14 5.02
C GLU A 221 2.87 4.06 5.57
N THR A 222 3.02 2.83 5.08
CA THR A 222 2.46 1.62 5.71
C THR A 222 3.47 1.05 6.71
N TRP A 223 3.83 1.84 7.73
CA TRP A 223 4.94 1.50 8.66
C TRP A 223 4.53 0.54 9.76
N ASP A 224 3.35 0.74 10.34
CA ASP A 224 2.87 -0.13 11.40
C ASP A 224 2.47 -1.48 10.81
N ARG A 225 3.03 -2.55 11.36
CA ARG A 225 2.84 -3.89 10.82
C ARG A 225 1.39 -4.37 10.97
N ASP A 226 0.76 -4.12 12.11
CA ASP A 226 -0.56 -4.67 12.41
C ASP A 226 -1.63 -3.92 11.59
N TYR A 227 -1.50 -2.60 11.48
CA TYR A 227 -2.35 -1.78 10.60
C TYR A 227 -2.11 -2.08 9.12
N SER A 228 -0.87 -2.34 8.72
CA SER A 228 -0.56 -2.74 7.34
C SER A 228 -1.14 -4.11 6.99
N HIS A 229 -1.14 -5.08 7.92
CA HIS A 229 -1.80 -6.36 7.71
C HIS A 229 -3.32 -6.22 7.60
N LYS A 230 -3.93 -5.36 8.42
CA LYS A 230 -5.37 -5.05 8.34
C LYS A 230 -5.71 -4.44 6.97
N LEU A 231 -4.95 -3.44 6.51
CA LEU A 231 -5.08 -2.89 5.16
C LEU A 231 -4.89 -3.96 4.08
N MET A 232 -3.84 -4.77 4.17
CA MET A 232 -3.53 -5.84 3.21
C MET A 232 -4.68 -6.85 3.12
N SER A 233 -5.30 -7.22 4.25
CA SER A 233 -6.42 -8.16 4.28
C SER A 233 -7.65 -7.63 3.53
N GLU A 234 -7.89 -6.32 3.56
CA GLU A 234 -8.91 -5.67 2.76
C GLU A 234 -8.50 -5.66 1.27
N LEU A 235 -7.28 -5.23 0.95
CA LEU A 235 -6.80 -5.13 -0.43
C LEU A 235 -6.76 -6.47 -1.17
N HIS A 236 -6.48 -7.58 -0.48
CA HIS A 236 -6.48 -8.94 -1.06
C HIS A 236 -7.83 -9.36 -1.67
N LYS A 237 -8.93 -8.67 -1.31
CA LYS A 237 -10.24 -8.88 -1.94
C LYS A 237 -10.24 -8.53 -3.44
N VAL A 238 -9.32 -7.69 -3.89
CA VAL A 238 -9.23 -7.20 -5.28
C VAL A 238 -7.83 -7.26 -5.90
N PHE A 239 -6.78 -7.38 -5.08
CA PHE A 239 -5.37 -7.48 -5.51
C PHE A 239 -4.76 -8.81 -5.01
N PRO A 240 -4.64 -9.85 -5.86
CA PRO A 240 -4.09 -11.14 -5.48
C PRO A 240 -2.61 -11.13 -5.09
N TRP A 241 -1.83 -10.16 -5.59
CA TRP A 241 -0.38 -10.10 -5.37
C TRP A 241 -0.03 -8.82 -4.60
N ILE A 242 0.42 -8.97 -3.36
CA ILE A 242 0.80 -7.82 -2.52
C ILE A 242 2.22 -8.02 -1.99
N MET A 243 3.10 -7.06 -2.26
CA MET A 243 4.39 -6.94 -1.59
C MET A 243 4.31 -5.95 -0.44
N TYR A 244 4.74 -6.40 0.73
CA TYR A 244 4.66 -5.67 1.98
C TYR A 244 5.91 -5.91 2.82
N ASP A 245 5.97 -5.24 3.97
CA ASP A 245 7.12 -5.28 4.90
C ASP A 245 8.45 -5.02 4.20
N VAL A 246 8.43 -4.01 3.32
CA VAL A 246 9.57 -3.63 2.51
C VAL A 246 10.54 -2.83 3.38
N GLY A 247 11.83 -3.13 3.34
CA GLY A 247 12.86 -2.38 4.06
C GLY A 247 14.03 -3.25 4.49
N LYS A 248 15.19 -2.62 4.68
CA LYS A 248 16.33 -3.25 5.35
C LYS A 248 16.48 -2.60 6.72
N THR A 249 16.36 -3.41 7.78
CA THR A 249 16.43 -2.92 9.15
C THR A 249 17.78 -3.27 9.75
N ASN A 250 18.62 -2.27 10.01
CA ASN A 250 19.93 -2.42 10.64
C ASN A 250 20.40 -1.08 11.22
N LEU A 251 21.55 -1.09 11.92
CA LEU A 251 22.07 0.11 12.58
C LEU A 251 22.33 1.27 11.62
N LEU A 252 22.88 0.99 10.44
CA LEU A 252 23.32 1.98 9.46
C LEU A 252 22.15 2.56 8.66
N THR A 253 21.17 1.73 8.30
CA THR A 253 20.05 2.13 7.44
C THR A 253 18.95 2.87 8.21
N ASN A 254 18.56 2.38 9.39
CA ASN A 254 17.39 2.93 10.09
C ASN A 254 17.46 2.76 11.62
N ARG A 255 18.65 2.49 12.18
CA ARG A 255 18.86 2.29 13.62
C ARG A 255 17.96 1.23 14.24
N PHE A 256 17.65 0.17 13.47
CA PHE A 256 16.72 -0.89 13.85
C PHE A 256 15.25 -0.46 14.10
N MET A 257 14.85 0.70 13.58
CA MET A 257 13.50 1.24 13.77
C MET A 257 12.55 0.86 12.61
N LEU A 258 11.95 1.84 11.93
CA LEU A 258 10.86 1.62 10.98
C LEU A 258 11.38 1.08 9.64
N ASN A 259 10.61 0.17 9.03
CA ASN A 259 10.86 -0.28 7.66
C ASN A 259 10.63 0.88 6.65
N SER A 260 10.60 0.60 5.34
CA SER A 260 10.44 1.67 4.34
C SER A 260 9.03 2.27 4.34
N GLY A 261 8.03 1.51 4.80
CA GLY A 261 6.61 1.84 4.69
C GLY A 261 6.09 1.74 3.26
N LEU A 262 6.79 1.05 2.37
CA LEU A 262 6.34 0.80 1.02
C LEU A 262 5.50 -0.47 0.95
N MET A 263 4.45 -0.43 0.14
CA MET A 263 3.65 -1.60 -0.25
C MET A 263 3.26 -1.47 -1.72
N LEU A 264 3.26 -2.59 -2.46
CA LEU A 264 2.72 -2.66 -3.83
C LEU A 264 1.64 -3.73 -3.88
N ALA A 265 0.45 -3.37 -4.34
CA ALA A 265 -0.62 -4.30 -4.66
C ALA A 265 -0.85 -4.37 -6.17
N SER A 266 -1.02 -5.58 -6.72
CA SER A 266 -1.07 -5.85 -8.15
C SER A 266 -2.15 -6.86 -8.49
N LYS A 267 -2.89 -6.61 -9.58
CA LYS A 267 -3.80 -7.60 -10.20
C LYS A 267 -3.06 -8.61 -11.08
N TYR A 268 -1.81 -8.31 -11.41
CA TYR A 268 -0.94 -9.11 -12.26
C TYR A 268 0.13 -9.81 -11.45
N GLU A 269 0.56 -10.98 -11.92
CA GLU A 269 1.60 -11.76 -11.27
C GLU A 269 2.90 -10.98 -11.18
N ILE A 270 3.50 -10.97 -9.99
CA ILE A 270 4.82 -10.40 -9.76
C ILE A 270 5.83 -11.50 -10.08
N LEU A 271 6.74 -11.22 -11.00
CA LEU A 271 7.77 -12.14 -11.48
C LEU A 271 9.08 -11.98 -10.72
N ASP A 272 9.44 -10.75 -10.37
CA ASP A 272 10.64 -10.47 -9.60
C ASP A 272 10.53 -9.13 -8.87
N ALA A 273 11.33 -8.96 -7.82
CA ALA A 273 11.39 -7.71 -7.08
C ALA A 273 12.72 -7.52 -6.36
N ASP A 274 13.12 -6.27 -6.17
CA ASP A 274 14.27 -5.88 -5.37
C ASP A 274 14.00 -4.57 -4.62
N PHE A 275 14.69 -4.36 -3.50
CA PHE A 275 14.58 -3.15 -2.71
C PHE A 275 15.95 -2.57 -2.35
N HIS A 276 16.13 -1.30 -2.72
CA HIS A 276 17.35 -0.54 -2.47
C HIS A 276 17.07 0.60 -1.48
N PRO A 277 17.60 0.54 -0.25
CA PRO A 277 17.54 1.67 0.65
C PRO A 277 18.42 2.81 0.15
N TYR A 278 18.00 4.05 0.38
CA TYR A 278 18.85 5.21 0.18
C TYR A 278 19.93 5.27 1.25
N THR A 279 21.12 5.75 0.87
CA THR A 279 22.29 5.88 1.77
C THR A 279 22.25 7.15 2.58
N ASP A 280 21.67 8.21 2.01
CA ASP A 280 21.61 9.52 2.63
C ASP A 280 20.23 9.74 3.24
N SER A 281 20.21 10.21 4.48
CA SER A 281 18.99 10.49 5.23
C SER A 281 19.29 11.55 6.28
N PHE A 282 18.30 12.39 6.57
CA PHE A 282 18.44 13.46 7.54
C PHE A 282 17.28 13.49 8.53
N SER A 283 17.57 13.91 9.77
CA SER A 283 16.58 14.11 10.83
C SER A 283 15.73 12.85 11.07
N GLN A 284 14.41 12.97 11.07
CA GLN A 284 13.47 11.88 11.35
C GLN A 284 13.58 10.71 10.35
N CYS A 285 14.02 10.97 9.12
CA CYS A 285 14.18 9.92 8.11
C CYS A 285 15.31 8.93 8.45
N LEU A 286 16.23 9.28 9.38
CA LEU A 286 17.27 8.38 9.91
C LEU A 286 16.71 7.13 10.62
N TYR A 287 15.43 7.15 10.99
CA TYR A 287 14.76 6.05 11.68
C TYR A 287 13.86 5.22 10.76
N SER A 288 13.91 5.47 9.45
CA SER A 288 13.11 4.76 8.45
C SER A 288 13.99 4.31 7.29
N SER A 289 13.79 3.08 6.80
CA SER A 289 14.53 2.56 5.65
C SER A 289 13.97 3.13 4.33
N LYS A 290 14.03 4.45 4.11
CA LYS A 290 13.63 5.08 2.84
C LYS A 290 14.36 4.42 1.66
N GLY A 291 13.71 4.29 0.52
CA GLY A 291 14.30 3.59 -0.62
C GLY A 291 13.36 3.39 -1.80
N LEU A 292 13.80 2.56 -2.73
CA LEU A 292 13.13 2.22 -3.97
C LEU A 292 12.78 0.72 -4.00
N LEU A 293 11.49 0.41 -4.08
CA LEU A 293 10.99 -0.93 -4.39
C LEU A 293 10.82 -1.06 -5.90
N MET A 294 11.56 -1.98 -6.51
CA MET A 294 11.50 -2.28 -7.93
C MET A 294 10.82 -3.61 -8.17
N THR A 295 9.90 -3.67 -9.12
CA THR A 295 9.03 -4.82 -9.31
C THR A 295 8.82 -5.09 -10.78
N LYS A 296 8.88 -6.37 -11.16
CA LYS A 296 8.61 -6.85 -12.51
C LYS A 296 7.32 -7.65 -12.49
N VAL A 297 6.37 -7.31 -13.36
CA VAL A 297 5.03 -7.93 -13.42
C VAL A 297 4.76 -8.56 -14.77
N LEU A 298 4.00 -9.64 -14.81
CA LEU A 298 3.56 -10.31 -16.03
C LEU A 298 2.24 -9.68 -16.51
N LEU A 299 2.28 -8.89 -17.59
CA LEU A 299 1.11 -8.20 -18.14
C LEU A 299 0.29 -9.10 -19.08
N SER A 300 0.99 -9.95 -19.82
CA SER A 300 0.40 -10.92 -20.74
C SER A 300 1.38 -12.04 -20.99
N SER A 301 0.87 -13.26 -21.16
CA SER A 301 1.66 -14.38 -21.68
C SER A 301 1.00 -14.86 -22.97
N THR A 302 1.82 -15.12 -23.99
CA THR A 302 1.40 -15.73 -25.26
C THR A 302 2.28 -16.96 -25.51
N GLU A 303 1.88 -17.84 -26.44
CA GLU A 303 2.66 -19.05 -26.76
C GLU A 303 4.11 -18.78 -27.18
N HIS A 304 4.43 -17.55 -27.62
CA HIS A 304 5.75 -17.20 -28.14
C HIS A 304 6.49 -16.12 -27.33
N HIS A 305 5.78 -15.34 -26.50
CA HIS A 305 6.41 -14.26 -25.75
C HIS A 305 5.60 -13.84 -24.52
N ASP A 306 6.31 -13.47 -23.46
CA ASP A 306 5.75 -12.81 -22.27
C ASP A 306 5.91 -11.29 -22.37
N GLU A 307 4.82 -10.56 -22.18
CA GLU A 307 4.83 -9.10 -22.01
C GLU A 307 4.97 -8.79 -20.53
N VAL A 308 6.00 -8.01 -20.17
CA VAL A 308 6.30 -7.65 -18.78
C VAL A 308 6.25 -6.14 -18.58
N GLY A 309 5.86 -5.73 -17.37
CA GLY A 309 5.90 -4.34 -16.91
C GLY A 309 6.88 -4.17 -15.76
N TYR A 310 7.42 -2.96 -15.59
CA TYR A 310 8.23 -2.60 -14.44
C TYR A 310 7.55 -1.48 -13.67
N ILE A 311 7.38 -1.67 -12.36
CA ILE A 311 6.70 -0.70 -11.49
C ILE A 311 7.62 -0.42 -10.32
N PHE A 312 7.93 0.86 -10.13
CA PHE A 312 8.83 1.34 -9.09
C PHE A 312 8.08 2.22 -8.10
N THR A 313 8.14 1.85 -6.83
CA THR A 313 7.55 2.63 -5.73
C THR A 313 8.67 3.18 -4.87
N THR A 314 8.65 4.47 -4.58
CA THR A 314 9.66 5.12 -3.73
C THR A 314 9.02 6.01 -2.67
N HIS A 315 9.78 6.28 -1.61
CA HIS A 315 9.52 7.35 -0.66
C HIS A 315 10.85 8.06 -0.37
N MET A 316 11.01 9.27 -0.91
CA MET A 316 12.23 10.07 -0.77
C MET A 316 12.30 10.78 0.60
N GLN A 317 13.42 11.46 0.85
CA GLN A 317 13.62 12.32 2.03
C GLN A 317 12.50 13.35 2.16
N ALA A 318 11.84 13.38 3.31
CA ALA A 318 10.82 14.39 3.60
C ALA A 318 11.48 15.76 3.78
N TYR A 319 10.84 16.81 3.28
CA TYR A 319 11.26 18.19 3.51
C TYR A 319 11.28 18.49 5.01
N GLN A 320 12.35 19.13 5.48
CA GLN A 320 12.59 19.32 6.92
C GLN A 320 12.32 20.75 7.41
N GLY A 321 11.82 21.65 6.54
CA GLY A 321 11.50 23.03 6.94
C GLY A 321 12.69 23.94 7.22
N ILE A 322 13.90 23.39 7.33
CA ILE A 322 15.13 24.14 7.57
C ILE A 322 15.89 24.24 6.23
N PHE A 323 15.90 25.43 5.64
CA PHE A 323 16.94 25.81 4.68
C PHE A 323 18.24 25.96 5.48
N VAL A 324 18.92 24.84 5.74
CA VAL A 324 20.34 24.93 6.09
C VAL A 324 21.04 25.11 4.76
N ASP A 325 21.68 26.27 4.56
CA ASP A 325 22.60 26.46 3.43
C ASP A 325 23.52 25.23 3.37
N ALA A 326 23.36 24.43 2.32
CA ALA A 326 24.20 23.26 2.10
C ALA A 326 25.65 23.76 2.00
N LYS A 327 26.45 23.43 3.01
CA LYS A 327 27.91 23.57 2.96
C LYS A 327 28.54 22.30 2.47
#